data_AF-A0A922ZYN3-F1
#
_entry.id   AF-A0A922ZYN3-F1
#
_cell.length_a   1.000
_cell.length_b   1.000
_cell.length_c   1.000
_cell.angle_alpha   90.00
_cell.angle_beta   90.00
_cell.angle_gamma   90.00
#
_symmetry.space_group_name_H-M   'P 1'
#
loop_
_entity.id
_entity.type
_entity.pdbx_description
1 polymer ?
#
loop_
_entity_poly.entity_id
_entity_poly.type
_entity_poly.pdbx_seq_one_letter_code
_entity_poly.pdbx_strand_id
1 'polypeptide(L)'
;MRISKIILMFCLFLLLAGIVSAEEVPDILLLNSDVSIEKYKIAQEEYKKTISYKVAEYTIEGFEGETSELYRAISRNPYRMIYCIGTKAYLTAIKYAPEKTILFSSIMNWQRLPQGDSVFGISNELHPMMHLMHFKNLFPDIKNIGVLYSREVNEQWIALSKEDANKAGINIIGEAVPDMDQTKESLDKILPEMDALWLIPDPTIISSRKNVISIIQAC
;
A
#
# COMPACT_ATOMS: atom_id res chain seq x y z
N MET A 1 -15.18 60.72 -32.78
CA MET A 1 -15.79 60.11 -31.57
C MET A 1 -16.12 58.62 -31.68
N ARG A 2 -16.58 58.09 -32.83
CA ARG A 2 -16.93 56.66 -32.97
C ARG A 2 -15.74 55.69 -32.87
N ILE A 3 -14.59 56.04 -33.45
CA ILE A 3 -13.40 55.17 -33.50
C ILE A 3 -12.75 55.00 -32.11
N SER A 4 -12.68 56.09 -31.33
CA SER A 4 -12.15 56.06 -29.95
C SER A 4 -12.98 55.17 -29.02
N LYS A 5 -14.32 55.11 -29.20
CA LYS A 5 -15.18 54.20 -28.43
C LYS A 5 -14.96 52.73 -28.80
N ILE A 6 -14.67 52.43 -30.07
CA ILE A 6 -14.40 51.06 -30.53
C ILE A 6 -13.05 50.57 -29.98
N ILE A 7 -12.01 51.41 -30.01
CA ILE A 7 -10.70 51.08 -29.45
C ILE A 7 -10.79 50.88 -27.94
N LEU A 8 -11.53 51.75 -27.23
CA LEU A 8 -11.73 51.61 -25.78
C LEU A 8 -12.50 50.33 -25.42
N MET A 9 -13.50 49.96 -26.21
CA MET A 9 -14.27 48.72 -26.02
C MET A 9 -13.44 47.46 -26.31
N PHE A 10 -12.54 47.51 -27.29
CA PHE A 10 -11.62 46.42 -27.61
C PHE A 10 -10.53 46.24 -26.54
N CYS A 11 -10.00 47.34 -26.00
CA CYS A 11 -9.10 47.30 -24.85
C CYS A 11 -9.79 46.76 -23.58
N LEU A 12 -11.06 47.12 -23.35
CA LEU A 12 -11.82 46.60 -22.22
C LEU A 12 -12.11 45.09 -22.36
N PHE A 13 -12.34 44.60 -23.57
CA PHE A 13 -12.52 43.17 -23.84
C PHE A 13 -11.23 42.36 -23.64
N LEU A 14 -10.08 42.92 -24.02
CA LEU A 14 -8.75 42.33 -23.76
C LEU A 14 -8.39 42.32 -22.27
N LEU A 15 -8.82 43.34 -21.50
CA LEU A 15 -8.66 43.39 -20.05
C LEU A 15 -9.56 42.37 -19.31
N LEU A 16 -10.77 42.08 -19.81
CA LEU A 16 -11.63 41.03 -19.25
C LEU A 16 -11.18 39.61 -19.63
N ALA A 17 -10.58 39.42 -20.81
CA ALA A 17 -10.05 38.12 -21.22
C ALA A 17 -8.85 37.64 -20.36
N GLY A 18 -8.17 38.57 -19.67
CA GLY A 18 -7.05 38.27 -18.77
C GLY A 18 -7.42 37.70 -17.40
N ILE A 19 -8.72 37.56 -17.07
CA ILE A 19 -9.19 37.00 -15.79
C ILE A 19 -9.64 35.55 -15.93
N VAL A 20 -9.28 34.86 -17.02
CA VAL A 20 -9.32 33.40 -17.02
C VAL A 20 -8.21 32.95 -16.07
N SER A 21 -8.55 32.71 -14.80
CA SER A 21 -7.65 32.01 -13.89
C SER A 21 -7.34 30.67 -14.54
N ALA A 22 -6.09 30.49 -14.95
CA ALA A 22 -5.59 29.17 -15.26
C ALA A 22 -5.80 28.33 -14.00
N GLU A 23 -6.71 27.36 -14.06
CA GLU A 23 -6.88 26.39 -13.00
C GLU A 23 -5.53 25.69 -12.85
N GLU A 24 -4.76 26.06 -11.84
CA GLU A 24 -3.42 25.53 -11.65
C GLU A 24 -3.50 24.01 -11.57
N VAL A 25 -2.84 23.35 -12.51
CA VAL A 25 -2.87 21.90 -12.63
C VAL A 25 -2.29 21.30 -11.35
N PRO A 26 -3.00 20.38 -10.67
CA PRO A 26 -2.51 19.77 -9.45
C PRO A 26 -1.15 19.10 -9.65
N ASP A 27 -0.25 19.28 -8.68
CA ASP A 27 1.11 18.73 -8.72
C ASP A 27 1.14 17.22 -8.49
N ILE A 28 0.21 16.72 -7.66
CA ILE A 28 0.20 15.36 -7.14
C ILE A 28 -1.12 14.69 -7.49
N LEU A 29 -1.05 13.46 -7.97
CA LEU A 29 -2.20 12.56 -8.05
C LEU A 29 -2.22 11.66 -6.83
N LEU A 30 -3.23 11.78 -5.98
CA LEU A 30 -3.51 10.83 -4.91
C LEU A 30 -4.50 9.79 -5.44
N LEU A 31 -4.02 8.56 -5.56
CA LEU A 31 -4.80 7.41 -5.99
C LEU A 31 -5.04 6.48 -4.79
N ASN A 32 -6.30 6.39 -4.36
CA ASN A 32 -6.70 5.52 -3.27
C ASN A 32 -7.28 4.21 -3.82
N SER A 33 -6.86 3.08 -3.26
CA SER A 33 -7.42 1.78 -3.65
C SER A 33 -8.91 1.71 -3.32
N ASP A 34 -9.30 2.15 -2.12
CA ASP A 34 -10.66 2.06 -1.58
C ASP A 34 -10.80 2.98 -0.36
N VAL A 35 -11.56 4.07 -0.51
CA VAL A 35 -11.77 5.06 0.56
C VAL A 35 -12.73 4.57 1.64
N SER A 36 -13.45 3.46 1.43
CA SER A 36 -14.31 2.86 2.47
C SER A 36 -13.49 2.21 3.59
N ILE A 37 -12.22 1.87 3.32
CA ILE A 37 -11.28 1.38 4.32
C ILE A 37 -10.81 2.55 5.18
N GLU A 38 -11.20 2.57 6.45
CA GLU A 38 -10.94 3.67 7.39
C GLU A 38 -9.46 4.08 7.44
N LYS A 39 -8.53 3.12 7.52
CA LYS A 39 -7.09 3.41 7.51
C LYS A 39 -6.62 4.11 6.25
N TYR A 40 -7.21 3.80 5.10
CA TYR A 40 -6.84 4.42 3.82
C TYR A 40 -7.42 5.84 3.74
N LYS A 41 -8.66 6.03 4.21
CA LYS A 41 -9.27 7.35 4.33
C LYS A 41 -8.48 8.28 5.25
N ILE A 42 -8.08 7.81 6.44
CA ILE A 42 -7.26 8.58 7.37
C ILE A 42 -5.93 9.00 6.71
N ALA A 43 -5.23 8.07 6.08
CA ALA A 43 -3.97 8.37 5.39
C ALA A 43 -4.14 9.44 4.28
N GLN A 44 -5.24 9.38 3.52
CA GLN A 44 -5.56 10.38 2.50
C GLN A 44 -5.85 11.75 3.11
N GLU A 45 -6.71 11.81 4.14
CA GLU A 45 -7.12 13.07 4.77
C GLU A 45 -5.95 13.77 5.46
N GLU A 46 -5.11 13.04 6.20
CA GLU A 46 -3.95 13.61 6.89
C GLU A 46 -2.86 14.08 5.92
N TYR A 47 -2.64 13.35 4.83
CA TYR A 47 -1.73 13.78 3.78
C TYR A 47 -2.16 15.12 3.18
N LYS A 48 -3.45 15.25 2.84
CA LYS A 48 -4.02 16.49 2.28
C LYS A 48 -3.94 17.68 3.23
N LYS A 49 -4.10 17.46 4.53
CA LYS A 49 -4.00 18.53 5.54
C LYS A 49 -2.56 19.05 5.69
N THR A 50 -1.57 18.19 5.47
CA THR A 50 -0.17 18.48 5.77
C THR A 50 0.59 19.03 4.55
N ILE A 51 0.20 18.61 3.34
CA ILE A 51 0.91 18.97 2.12
C ILE A 51 0.54 20.36 1.63
N SER A 52 1.53 21.16 1.21
CA SER A 52 1.31 22.50 0.64
C SER A 52 0.99 22.49 -0.87
N TYR A 53 1.10 21.33 -1.51
CA TYR A 53 0.88 21.15 -2.95
C TYR A 53 -0.59 20.84 -3.27
N LYS A 54 -1.03 21.18 -4.48
CA LYS A 54 -2.38 20.81 -4.95
C LYS A 54 -2.44 19.33 -5.29
N VAL A 55 -3.52 18.67 -4.85
CA VAL A 55 -3.72 17.23 -5.00
C VAL A 55 -4.98 16.98 -5.81
N ALA A 56 -4.88 16.18 -6.88
CA ALA A 56 -6.03 15.55 -7.52
C ALA A 56 -6.30 14.20 -6.87
N GLU A 57 -7.57 13.84 -6.69
CA GLU A 57 -7.96 12.64 -5.94
C GLU A 57 -8.80 11.71 -6.80
N TYR A 58 -8.42 10.43 -6.79
CA TYR A 58 -9.20 9.36 -7.39
C TYR A 58 -9.23 8.16 -6.45
N THR A 59 -10.40 7.54 -6.33
CA THR A 59 -10.55 6.23 -5.67
C THR A 59 -10.84 5.21 -6.75
N ILE A 60 -10.12 4.08 -6.74
CA ILE A 60 -10.30 3.00 -7.71
C ILE A 60 -11.59 2.24 -7.42
N GLU A 61 -11.76 1.76 -6.19
CA GLU A 61 -12.96 1.06 -5.78
C GLU A 61 -14.17 2.00 -5.82
N GLY A 62 -15.23 1.57 -6.50
CA GLY A 62 -16.43 2.39 -6.66
C GLY A 62 -16.25 3.60 -7.58
N PHE A 63 -15.22 3.64 -8.44
CA PHE A 63 -15.08 4.70 -9.44
C PHE A 63 -16.28 4.69 -10.41
N GLU A 64 -17.10 5.75 -10.37
CA GLU A 64 -18.35 5.86 -11.16
C GLU A 64 -18.13 6.29 -12.61
N GLY A 65 -16.95 6.80 -12.96
CA GLY A 65 -16.60 7.23 -14.32
C GLY A 65 -16.14 6.09 -15.22
N GLU A 66 -15.85 6.41 -16.48
CA GLU A 66 -15.27 5.40 -17.37
C GLU A 66 -13.85 5.06 -16.93
N THR A 67 -13.51 3.78 -16.90
CA THR A 67 -12.16 3.32 -16.61
C THR A 67 -11.09 3.99 -17.52
N SER A 68 -11.47 4.35 -18.75
CA SER A 68 -10.64 5.09 -19.71
C SER A 68 -10.25 6.49 -19.21
N GLU A 69 -11.13 7.15 -18.45
CA GLU A 69 -10.91 8.47 -17.86
C GLU A 69 -9.90 8.40 -16.73
N LEU A 70 -10.03 7.41 -15.85
CA LEU A 70 -9.07 7.17 -14.77
C LEU A 70 -7.66 6.92 -15.34
N TYR A 71 -7.56 6.11 -16.40
CA TYR A 71 -6.28 5.85 -17.06
C TYR A 71 -5.69 7.11 -17.71
N ARG A 72 -6.53 7.94 -18.34
CA ARG A 72 -6.09 9.23 -18.87
C ARG A 72 -5.58 10.15 -17.76
N ALA A 73 -6.28 10.21 -16.63
CA ALA A 73 -5.85 11.00 -15.48
C ALA A 73 -4.47 10.53 -15.00
N ILE A 74 -4.29 9.22 -14.82
CA ILE A 74 -3.02 8.64 -14.35
C ILE A 74 -1.86 8.89 -15.34
N SER A 75 -2.09 8.68 -16.64
CA SER A 75 -1.01 8.62 -17.63
C SER A 75 -0.69 9.96 -18.29
N ARG A 76 -1.69 10.82 -18.52
CA ARG A 76 -1.56 11.99 -19.41
C ARG A 76 -1.42 13.31 -18.68
N ASN A 77 -1.86 13.39 -17.43
CA ASN A 77 -1.75 14.63 -16.68
C ASN A 77 -0.30 14.87 -16.23
N PRO A 78 0.14 16.13 -16.15
CA PRO A 78 1.52 16.50 -15.84
C PRO A 78 1.84 16.40 -14.34
N TYR A 79 1.23 15.45 -13.63
CA TYR A 79 1.56 15.18 -12.23
C TYR A 79 3.05 14.89 -12.09
N ARG A 80 3.66 15.53 -11.09
CA ARG A 80 5.07 15.34 -10.71
C ARG A 80 5.26 14.04 -9.96
N MET A 81 4.22 13.58 -9.25
CA MET A 81 4.23 12.37 -8.44
C MET A 81 2.81 11.77 -8.37
N ILE A 82 2.75 10.44 -8.24
CA ILE A 82 1.54 9.71 -7.88
C ILE A 82 1.73 9.16 -6.46
N TYR A 83 0.85 9.54 -5.53
CA TYR A 83 0.78 8.96 -4.20
C TYR A 83 -0.31 7.88 -4.17
N CYS A 84 0.09 6.63 -3.96
CA CYS A 84 -0.78 5.46 -3.96
C CYS A 84 -1.07 4.98 -2.53
N ILE A 85 -2.34 4.83 -2.20
CA ILE A 85 -2.78 4.24 -0.93
C ILE A 85 -3.34 2.85 -1.20
N GLY A 86 -2.63 1.82 -0.75
CA GLY A 86 -2.99 0.41 -0.94
C GLY A 86 -2.56 -0.21 -2.27
N THR A 87 -2.63 -1.55 -2.33
CA THR A 87 -2.04 -2.35 -3.40
C THR A 87 -2.68 -2.13 -4.78
N LYS A 88 -4.00 -1.95 -4.86
CA LYS A 88 -4.69 -1.71 -6.15
C LYS A 88 -4.24 -0.40 -6.79
N ALA A 89 -4.16 0.67 -6.00
CA ALA A 89 -3.65 1.96 -6.43
C ALA A 89 -2.23 1.86 -6.96
N TYR A 90 -1.35 1.21 -6.20
CA TYR A 90 0.05 1.04 -6.58
C TYR A 90 0.23 0.27 -7.89
N LEU A 91 -0.41 -0.90 -8.01
CA LEU A 91 -0.31 -1.70 -9.23
C LEU A 91 -0.92 -1.00 -10.45
N THR A 92 -1.95 -0.18 -10.24
CA THR A 92 -2.55 0.64 -11.30
C THR A 92 -1.59 1.74 -11.75
N ALA A 93 -0.96 2.46 -10.82
CA ALA A 93 0.03 3.49 -11.15
C ALA A 93 1.24 2.89 -11.89
N ILE A 94 1.80 1.78 -11.40
CA ILE A 94 2.91 1.07 -12.05
C ILE A 94 2.55 0.63 -13.48
N LYS A 95 1.31 0.17 -13.69
CA LYS A 95 0.86 -0.30 -14.99
C LYS A 95 0.68 0.82 -16.02
N TYR A 96 0.13 1.95 -15.60
CA TYR A 96 -0.31 3.01 -16.52
C TYR A 96 0.60 4.22 -16.59
N ALA A 97 1.47 4.42 -15.59
CA ALA A 97 2.42 5.53 -15.55
C ALA A 97 3.75 5.11 -14.89
N PRO A 98 4.43 4.04 -15.38
CA PRO A 98 5.67 3.54 -14.79
C PRO A 98 6.83 4.55 -14.81
N GLU A 99 6.78 5.56 -15.69
CA GLU A 99 7.77 6.62 -15.80
C GLU A 99 7.65 7.71 -14.72
N LYS A 100 6.53 7.74 -13.98
CA LYS A 100 6.30 8.73 -12.93
C LYS A 100 7.04 8.35 -11.65
N THR A 101 7.28 9.36 -10.81
CA THR A 101 7.64 9.10 -9.42
C THR A 101 6.41 8.58 -8.67
N ILE A 102 6.52 7.41 -8.07
CA ILE A 102 5.43 6.75 -7.35
C ILE A 102 5.82 6.66 -5.88
N LEU A 103 4.99 7.23 -5.01
CA LEU A 103 5.08 7.05 -3.56
C LEU A 103 3.93 6.13 -3.13
N PHE A 104 4.17 5.12 -2.30
CA PHE A 104 3.10 4.29 -1.76
C PHE A 104 3.02 4.28 -0.23
N SER A 105 1.84 3.98 0.29
CA SER A 105 1.61 3.62 1.68
C SER A 105 0.55 2.53 1.80
N SER A 106 0.40 1.98 3.01
CA SER A 106 -0.71 1.08 3.35
C SER A 106 -0.75 -0.20 2.50
N ILE A 107 0.42 -0.69 2.10
CA ILE A 107 0.61 -1.95 1.36
C ILE A 107 1.20 -2.99 2.32
N MET A 108 0.58 -4.17 2.37
CA MET A 108 1.14 -5.35 3.05
C MET A 108 2.04 -6.13 2.10
N ASN A 109 3.16 -6.62 2.63
CA ASN A 109 4.23 -7.33 1.95
C ASN A 109 4.57 -6.64 0.62
N TRP A 110 5.02 -5.39 0.73
CA TRP A 110 5.29 -4.54 -0.44
C TRP A 110 6.50 -5.03 -1.24
N GLN A 111 7.43 -5.75 -0.60
CA GLN A 111 8.68 -6.21 -1.22
C GLN A 111 8.45 -7.16 -2.40
N ARG A 112 7.32 -7.89 -2.42
CA ARG A 112 6.92 -8.78 -3.53
C ARG A 112 6.43 -8.04 -4.77
N LEU A 113 6.11 -6.75 -4.65
CA LEU A 113 5.55 -5.96 -5.75
C LEU A 113 6.67 -5.43 -6.64
N PRO A 114 6.39 -5.06 -7.90
CA PRO A 114 7.39 -4.48 -8.79
C PRO A 114 8.07 -3.28 -8.13
N GLN A 115 9.39 -3.15 -8.26
CA GLN A 115 10.17 -2.04 -7.70
C GLN A 115 10.88 -1.29 -8.84
N GLY A 116 11.36 -0.07 -8.56
CA GLY A 116 12.12 0.73 -9.51
C GLY A 116 12.73 1.96 -8.85
N ASP A 117 13.68 2.61 -9.54
CA ASP A 117 14.44 3.74 -8.99
C ASP A 117 13.58 4.97 -8.65
N SER A 118 12.41 5.10 -9.27
CA SER A 118 11.43 6.17 -9.04
C SER A 118 10.28 5.75 -8.12
N VAL A 119 10.38 4.58 -7.47
CA VAL A 119 9.39 4.06 -6.54
C VAL A 119 9.89 4.24 -5.11
N PHE A 120 9.08 4.92 -4.31
CA PHE A 120 9.31 5.17 -2.88
C PHE A 120 8.11 4.66 -2.08
N GLY A 121 8.32 4.36 -0.80
CA GLY A 121 7.26 3.80 0.02
C GLY A 121 7.42 4.04 1.50
N ILE A 122 6.29 4.12 2.18
CA ILE A 122 6.17 4.05 3.64
C ILE A 122 5.77 2.61 3.97
N SER A 123 6.72 1.85 4.52
CA SER A 123 6.46 0.48 4.95
C SER A 123 5.38 0.47 6.01
N ASN A 124 4.33 -0.34 5.82
CA ASN A 124 3.34 -0.62 6.84
C ASN A 124 3.84 -1.69 7.84
N GLU A 125 4.93 -2.38 7.50
CA GLU A 125 5.46 -3.52 8.24
C GLU A 125 6.71 -3.12 9.01
N LEU A 126 6.85 -3.67 10.22
CA LEU A 126 8.09 -3.60 10.97
C LEU A 126 9.08 -4.60 10.41
N HIS A 127 10.37 -4.31 10.57
CA HIS A 127 11.41 -5.27 10.23
C HIS A 127 11.23 -6.56 11.06
N PRO A 128 11.42 -7.77 10.48
CA PRO A 128 11.24 -9.04 11.19
C PRO A 128 11.98 -9.12 12.53
N MET A 129 13.22 -8.64 12.56
CA MET A 129 14.03 -8.52 13.78
C MET A 129 13.32 -7.80 14.93
N MET A 130 12.53 -6.75 14.66
CA MET A 130 11.82 -6.03 15.72
C MET A 130 10.70 -6.88 16.34
N HIS A 131 10.01 -7.70 15.54
CA HIS A 131 9.04 -8.67 16.05
C HIS A 131 9.72 -9.72 16.94
N LEU A 132 10.87 -10.24 16.52
CA LEU A 132 11.65 -11.23 17.27
C LEU A 132 12.15 -10.66 18.62
N MET A 133 12.56 -9.40 18.66
CA MET A 133 12.91 -8.71 19.91
C MET A 133 11.72 -8.62 20.86
N HIS A 134 10.51 -8.37 20.37
CA HIS A 134 9.31 -8.39 21.21
C HIS A 134 9.06 -9.78 21.81
N PHE A 135 9.23 -10.86 21.03
CA PHE A 135 9.13 -12.22 21.55
C PHE A 135 10.13 -12.46 22.70
N LYS A 136 11.41 -12.09 22.53
CA LYS A 136 12.42 -12.25 23.58
C LYS A 136 12.15 -11.39 24.82
N ASN A 137 11.61 -10.18 24.64
CA ASN A 137 11.28 -9.31 25.76
C ASN A 137 10.12 -9.84 26.60
N LEU A 138 9.11 -10.44 25.95
CA LEU A 138 7.93 -10.99 26.63
C LEU A 138 8.15 -12.42 27.15
N PHE A 139 8.90 -13.22 26.40
CA PHE A 139 9.18 -14.63 26.67
C PHE A 139 10.70 -14.89 26.50
N PRO A 140 11.52 -14.59 27.52
CA PRO A 140 12.98 -14.68 27.40
C PRO A 140 13.49 -16.06 26.96
N ASP A 141 12.80 -17.11 27.43
CA ASP A 141 13.17 -18.51 27.19
C ASP A 141 12.63 -19.06 25.86
N ILE A 142 11.96 -18.25 25.04
CA ILE A 142 11.43 -18.70 23.74
C ILE A 142 12.55 -19.20 22.82
N LYS A 143 12.35 -20.36 22.19
CA LYS A 143 13.31 -20.98 21.28
C LYS A 143 12.73 -21.22 19.91
N ASN A 144 11.50 -21.69 19.81
CA ASN A 144 10.86 -22.10 18.57
C ASN A 144 9.62 -21.25 18.29
N ILE A 145 9.62 -20.54 17.17
CA ILE A 145 8.46 -19.79 16.69
C ILE A 145 7.93 -20.46 15.43
N GLY A 146 6.68 -20.94 15.48
CA GLY A 146 5.99 -21.48 14.32
C GLY A 146 5.43 -20.37 13.44
N VAL A 147 5.53 -20.54 12.11
CA VAL A 147 4.96 -19.61 11.14
C VAL A 147 4.29 -20.40 10.02
N LEU A 148 2.98 -20.18 9.83
CA LEU A 148 2.26 -20.63 8.65
C LEU A 148 2.35 -19.57 7.55
N TYR A 149 2.66 -19.98 6.33
CA TYR A 149 2.82 -19.04 5.23
C TYR A 149 2.47 -19.66 3.86
N SER A 150 2.09 -18.84 2.89
CA SER A 150 1.93 -19.26 1.50
C SER A 150 3.23 -19.03 0.73
N ARG A 151 3.67 -20.05 -0.03
CA ARG A 151 4.95 -19.97 -0.78
C ARG A 151 4.96 -18.85 -1.80
N GLU A 152 3.83 -18.65 -2.49
CA GLU A 152 3.68 -17.62 -3.52
C GLU A 152 3.93 -16.20 -2.96
N VAL A 153 3.60 -15.98 -1.68
CA VAL A 153 3.62 -14.63 -1.11
C VAL A 153 4.83 -14.41 -0.20
N ASN A 154 5.20 -15.39 0.62
CA ASN A 154 6.08 -15.18 1.77
C ASN A 154 7.34 -16.06 1.82
N GLU A 155 7.64 -16.87 0.80
CA GLU A 155 8.81 -17.77 0.79
C GLU A 155 10.13 -17.01 1.05
N GLN A 156 10.37 -15.92 0.30
CA GLN A 156 11.58 -15.11 0.46
C GLN A 156 11.65 -14.43 1.83
N TRP A 157 10.52 -13.91 2.31
CA TRP A 157 10.44 -13.25 3.61
C TRP A 157 10.74 -14.23 4.76
N ILE A 158 10.26 -15.47 4.67
CA ILE A 158 10.55 -16.53 5.65
C ILE A 158 12.03 -16.89 5.64
N ALA A 159 12.66 -16.99 4.47
CA ALA A 159 14.10 -17.27 4.36
C ALA A 159 14.94 -16.20 5.06
N LEU A 160 14.65 -14.92 4.79
CA LEU A 160 15.34 -13.79 5.44
C LEU A 160 15.07 -13.75 6.96
N SER A 161 13.83 -13.99 7.36
CA SER A 161 13.42 -13.99 8.77
C SER A 161 14.07 -15.11 9.56
N LYS A 162 14.27 -16.29 8.96
CA LYS A 162 15.02 -17.41 9.56
C LYS A 162 16.48 -17.03 9.81
N GLU A 163 17.13 -16.34 8.86
CA GLU A 163 18.50 -15.87 9.05
C GLU A 163 18.61 -14.89 10.23
N ASP A 164 17.68 -13.94 10.31
CA ASP A 164 17.63 -12.96 11.39
C ASP A 164 17.27 -13.58 12.75
N ALA A 165 16.34 -14.52 12.78
CA ALA A 165 15.96 -15.25 14.00
C ALA A 165 17.14 -16.03 14.57
N ASN A 166 17.94 -16.67 13.72
CA ASN A 166 19.13 -17.39 14.17
C ASN A 166 20.13 -16.46 14.86
N LYS A 167 20.29 -15.21 14.38
CA LYS A 167 21.14 -14.19 15.04
C LYS A 167 20.61 -13.81 16.43
N ALA A 168 19.30 -13.95 16.66
CA ALA A 168 18.62 -13.70 17.93
C ALA A 168 18.48 -14.96 18.81
N GLY A 169 19.05 -16.10 18.40
CA GLY A 169 18.93 -17.38 19.13
C GLY A 169 17.52 -17.96 19.13
N ILE A 170 16.74 -17.67 18.09
CA ILE A 170 15.38 -18.17 17.87
C ILE A 170 15.37 -19.01 16.59
N ASN A 171 14.74 -20.16 16.63
CA ASN A 171 14.45 -20.99 15.47
C ASN A 171 13.04 -20.66 14.95
N ILE A 172 12.92 -20.34 13.67
CA ILE A 172 11.61 -20.21 13.00
C ILE A 172 11.27 -21.53 12.31
N ILE A 173 10.19 -22.18 12.77
CA ILE A 173 9.60 -23.36 12.15
C ILE A 173 8.54 -22.89 11.14
N GLY A 174 8.98 -22.61 9.92
CA GLY A 174 8.10 -22.21 8.83
C GLY A 174 7.45 -23.41 8.14
N GLU A 175 6.13 -23.49 8.15
CA GLU A 175 5.35 -24.47 7.38
C GLU A 175 4.57 -23.77 6.26
N ALA A 176 4.82 -24.23 5.04
CA ALA A 176 4.13 -23.73 3.86
C ALA A 176 2.73 -24.34 3.78
N VAL A 177 1.72 -23.49 3.62
CA VAL A 177 0.33 -23.88 3.45
C VAL A 177 -0.04 -23.72 1.96
N PRO A 178 -0.38 -24.80 1.25
CA PRO A 178 -0.72 -24.72 -0.17
C PRO A 178 -2.02 -23.95 -0.44
N ASP A 179 -3.03 -24.15 0.41
CA ASP A 179 -4.30 -23.44 0.37
C ASP A 179 -4.95 -23.35 1.76
N MET A 180 -5.98 -22.51 1.89
CA MET A 180 -6.65 -22.28 3.16
C MET A 180 -7.20 -23.54 3.84
N ASP A 181 -7.69 -24.51 3.09
CA ASP A 181 -8.35 -25.69 3.65
C ASP A 181 -7.32 -26.61 4.35
N GLN A 182 -6.04 -26.50 3.98
CA GLN A 182 -4.92 -27.23 4.57
C GLN A 182 -4.25 -26.49 5.75
N THR A 183 -4.79 -25.34 6.17
CA THR A 183 -4.22 -24.54 7.27
C THR A 183 -4.10 -25.37 8.56
N LYS A 184 -5.16 -26.12 8.93
CA LYS A 184 -5.16 -26.91 10.17
C LYS A 184 -4.15 -28.05 10.11
N GLU A 185 -4.12 -28.81 9.02
CA GLU A 185 -3.18 -29.91 8.84
C GLU A 185 -1.73 -29.40 8.92
N SER A 186 -1.46 -28.25 8.30
CA SER A 186 -0.15 -27.60 8.34
C SER A 186 0.22 -27.16 9.75
N LEU A 187 -0.73 -26.58 10.51
CA LEU A 187 -0.53 -26.21 11.90
C LEU A 187 -0.21 -27.42 12.79
N ASP A 188 -0.98 -28.51 12.65
CA ASP A 188 -0.83 -29.72 13.47
C ASP A 188 0.59 -30.34 13.34
N LYS A 189 1.28 -30.14 12.20
CA LYS A 189 2.67 -30.61 12.01
C LYS A 189 3.68 -29.87 12.87
N ILE A 190 3.52 -28.56 13.04
CA ILE A 190 4.50 -27.71 13.73
C ILE A 190 4.12 -27.40 15.18
N LEU A 191 2.84 -27.55 15.52
CA LEU A 191 2.29 -27.26 16.84
C LEU A 191 3.04 -27.94 18.00
N PRO A 192 3.47 -29.22 17.91
CA PRO A 192 4.18 -29.88 19.01
C PRO A 192 5.59 -29.33 19.27
N GLU A 193 6.19 -28.63 18.32
CA GLU A 193 7.59 -28.19 18.37
C GLU A 193 7.75 -26.68 18.62
N MET A 194 6.67 -25.90 18.48
CA MET A 194 6.71 -24.44 18.65
C MET A 194 6.34 -24.01 20.08
N ASP A 195 7.03 -22.98 20.58
CA ASP A 195 6.70 -22.32 21.85
C ASP A 195 5.67 -21.20 21.64
N ALA A 196 5.64 -20.61 20.44
CA ALA A 196 4.67 -19.60 20.06
C ALA A 196 4.38 -19.65 18.56
N LEU A 197 3.16 -19.25 18.19
CA LEU A 197 2.77 -19.01 16.81
C LEU A 197 2.95 -17.53 16.46
N TRP A 198 3.64 -17.24 15.36
CA TRP A 198 3.69 -15.91 14.77
C TRP A 198 2.82 -15.86 13.51
N LEU A 199 1.64 -15.25 13.65
CA LEU A 199 0.77 -14.92 12.52
C LEU A 199 1.32 -13.69 11.79
N ILE A 200 1.80 -13.91 10.56
CA ILE A 200 2.33 -12.86 9.69
C ILE A 200 1.26 -12.35 8.71
N PRO A 201 1.43 -11.16 8.10
CA PRO A 201 0.60 -10.70 7.01
C PRO A 201 0.72 -11.63 5.78
N ASP A 202 -0.16 -12.62 5.72
CA ASP A 202 -0.25 -13.54 4.58
C ASP A 202 -1.70 -13.60 4.07
N PRO A 203 -2.00 -13.05 2.88
CA PRO A 203 -3.37 -12.94 2.38
C PRO A 203 -4.03 -14.29 2.14
N THR A 204 -3.28 -15.40 2.09
CA THR A 204 -3.82 -16.77 2.01
C THR A 204 -4.22 -17.24 3.40
N ILE A 205 -3.35 -17.07 4.40
CA ILE A 205 -3.58 -17.54 5.77
C ILE A 205 -4.60 -16.68 6.51
N ILE A 206 -4.45 -15.34 6.48
CA ILE A 206 -5.32 -14.40 7.20
C ILE A 206 -6.50 -13.91 6.35
N SER A 207 -6.85 -14.63 5.29
CA SER A 207 -7.86 -14.19 4.30
C SER A 207 -9.28 -14.10 4.88
N SER A 208 -9.58 -14.87 5.93
CA SER A 208 -10.89 -14.88 6.56
C SER A 208 -10.79 -14.92 8.08
N ARG A 209 -11.70 -14.21 8.75
CA ARG A 209 -11.83 -14.24 10.21
C ARG A 209 -12.03 -15.66 10.73
N LYS A 210 -12.77 -16.49 9.98
CA LYS A 210 -13.00 -17.91 10.32
C LYS A 210 -11.68 -18.68 10.39
N ASN A 211 -10.82 -18.53 9.39
CA ASN A 211 -9.53 -19.23 9.36
C ASN A 211 -8.61 -18.79 10.50
N VAL A 212 -8.56 -17.48 10.77
CA VAL A 212 -7.78 -16.94 11.90
C VAL A 212 -8.27 -17.49 13.23
N ILE A 213 -9.59 -17.53 13.46
CA ILE A 213 -10.17 -18.11 14.68
C ILE A 213 -9.82 -19.59 14.81
N SER A 214 -9.91 -20.37 13.73
CA SER A 214 -9.57 -21.80 13.81
C SER A 214 -8.10 -22.05 14.13
N ILE A 215 -7.19 -21.20 13.65
CA ILE A 215 -5.78 -21.28 14.02
C ILE A 215 -5.60 -20.99 15.53
N ILE A 216 -6.20 -19.91 16.02
CA ILE A 216 -6.09 -19.51 17.43
C ILE A 216 -6.68 -20.58 18.36
N GLN A 217 -7.78 -21.22 17.99
CA GLN A 217 -8.41 -22.27 18.80
C GLN A 217 -7.61 -23.57 18.88
N ALA A 218 -6.68 -23.79 17.95
CA ALA A 218 -5.82 -24.96 17.93
C ALA A 218 -4.52 -24.77 18.73
N CYS A 219 -4.18 -23.53 19.12
CA CYS A 219 -3.04 -23.18 19.96
C CYS A 219 -3.48 -23.00 21.42
#